data_AF-A0A0B0PCQ6-F1
#
_entry.id   AF-A0A0B0PCQ6-F1
#
_cell.length_a   1.000
_cell.length_b   1.000
_cell.length_c   1.000
_cell.angle_alpha   90.00
_cell.angle_beta   90.00
_cell.angle_gamma   90.00
#
_symmetry.space_group_name_H-M   'P 1'
#
loop_
_entity.id
_entity.type
_entity.pdbx_description
1 polymer ?
#
loop_
_entity_poly.entity_id
_entity_poly.type
_entity_poly.pdbx_seq_one_letter_code
_entity_poly.pdbx_strand_id
1 'polypeptide(L)'
;MIARYIRAFESADPAWFYLHMLCQISGYAIGVAGWGTGLKLGTESPGIMYSSHRNIGIALFVLATVQIFALFLRPKKDHKYRFYWNIYHHGVGYAVLVLGILNVFKGFDILNPDRKWKLAYMIIIIALGAISLLLEAITWVVILKRKSGKSNKPYDGYNNGQGGRQNLAT
;
A
#
# COMPACT_ATOMS: atom_id res chain seq x y z
N MET A 1 -6.09 -1.73 -5.95
CA MET A 1 -5.05 -2.54 -6.60
C MET A 1 -4.87 -3.91 -5.94
N ILE A 2 -4.93 -4.03 -4.61
CA ILE A 2 -4.72 -5.30 -3.85
C ILE A 2 -5.60 -6.52 -4.25
N ALA A 3 -6.83 -6.30 -4.75
CA ALA A 3 -7.75 -7.40 -5.08
C ALA A 3 -7.29 -8.34 -6.21
N ARG A 4 -6.34 -7.92 -7.08
CA ARG A 4 -5.77 -8.78 -8.13
C ARG A 4 -4.59 -9.65 -7.65
N TYR A 5 -3.88 -9.23 -6.61
CA TYR A 5 -2.74 -9.98 -6.04
C TYR A 5 -3.21 -11.22 -5.25
N ILE A 6 -4.39 -11.13 -4.60
CA ILE A 6 -4.95 -12.16 -3.71
C ILE A 6 -5.26 -13.48 -4.43
N ARG A 7 -5.53 -13.47 -5.74
CA ARG A 7 -5.86 -14.69 -6.49
C ARG A 7 -4.62 -15.46 -6.96
N ALA A 8 -3.41 -14.92 -6.74
CA ALA A 8 -2.16 -15.54 -7.15
C ALA A 8 -1.47 -16.35 -6.04
N PHE A 9 -1.58 -15.94 -4.77
CA PHE A 9 -0.83 -16.54 -3.67
C PHE A 9 -1.71 -16.69 -2.42
N GLU A 10 -2.44 -17.80 -2.36
CA GLU A 10 -3.33 -18.12 -1.22
C GLU A 10 -2.56 -18.46 0.08
N SER A 11 -1.24 -18.66 -0.01
CA SER A 11 -0.34 -19.04 1.10
C SER A 11 0.57 -17.92 1.63
N ALA A 12 0.64 -16.75 0.98
CA ALA A 12 1.43 -15.59 1.43
C ALA A 12 0.60 -14.47 2.10
N ASP A 13 -0.73 -14.67 2.17
CA ASP A 13 -1.71 -13.67 2.63
C ASP A 13 -1.50 -13.21 4.09
N PRO A 14 -1.07 -14.07 5.05
CA PRO A 14 -0.81 -13.61 6.42
C PRO A 14 0.53 -12.86 6.53
N ALA A 15 1.61 -13.39 5.96
CA ALA A 15 2.97 -12.91 6.20
C ALA A 15 3.20 -11.48 5.72
N TRP A 16 2.73 -11.14 4.52
CA TRP A 16 2.87 -9.79 3.99
C TRP A 16 2.06 -8.79 4.84
N PHE A 17 0.87 -9.19 5.31
CA PHE A 17 -0.01 -8.34 6.10
C PHE A 17 0.62 -8.01 7.46
N TYR A 18 1.17 -9.01 8.16
CA TYR A 18 1.89 -8.78 9.41
C TYR A 18 3.16 -7.95 9.22
N LEU A 19 3.95 -8.24 8.18
CA LEU A 19 5.15 -7.45 7.88
C LEU A 19 4.80 -5.98 7.58
N HIS A 20 3.77 -5.74 6.78
CA HIS A 20 3.28 -4.39 6.49
C HIS A 20 2.81 -3.69 7.77
N MET A 21 2.01 -4.37 8.59
CA MET A 21 1.51 -3.81 9.84
C MET A 21 2.65 -3.44 10.81
N LEU A 22 3.64 -4.32 10.97
CA LEU A 22 4.81 -4.05 11.82
C LEU A 22 5.62 -2.84 11.32
N CYS A 23 5.86 -2.77 10.00
CA CYS A 23 6.54 -1.64 9.38
C CYS A 23 5.77 -0.31 9.56
N GLN A 24 4.44 -0.34 9.42
CA GLN A 24 3.61 0.84 9.60
C GLN A 24 3.59 1.31 11.06
N ILE A 25 3.49 0.40 12.02
CA ILE A 25 3.49 0.75 13.44
C ILE A 25 4.86 1.33 13.85
N SER A 26 5.97 0.71 13.42
CA SER A 26 7.31 1.22 13.71
C SER A 26 7.55 2.58 13.05
N GLY A 27 7.18 2.74 11.78
CA GLY A 27 7.27 4.00 11.06
C GLY A 27 6.43 5.10 11.71
N TYR A 28 5.22 4.79 12.15
CA TYR A 28 4.36 5.72 12.87
C TYR A 28 4.97 6.13 14.22
N ALA A 29 5.49 5.19 15.01
CA ALA A 29 6.14 5.50 16.29
C ALA A 29 7.35 6.44 16.12
N ILE A 30 8.22 6.16 15.14
CA ILE A 30 9.35 7.04 14.79
C ILE A 30 8.84 8.40 14.32
N GLY A 31 7.78 8.42 13.51
CA GLY A 31 7.13 9.65 13.03
C GLY A 31 6.56 10.52 14.16
N VAL A 32 5.91 9.92 15.15
CA VAL A 32 5.38 10.62 16.34
C VAL A 32 6.52 11.26 17.13
N ALA A 33 7.60 10.52 17.38
CA ALA A 33 8.78 11.02 18.08
C ALA A 33 9.44 12.18 17.32
N GLY A 34 9.62 12.04 16.00
CA GLY A 34 10.16 13.10 15.15
C GLY A 34 9.27 14.35 15.10
N TRP A 35 7.96 14.19 14.99
CA TRP A 35 7.00 15.28 15.02
C TRP A 35 7.01 16.03 16.35
N GLY A 36 6.96 15.30 17.47
CA GLY A 36 7.04 15.89 18.81
C GLY A 36 8.35 16.65 19.04
N THR A 37 9.47 16.09 18.57
CA THR A 37 10.79 16.75 18.62
C THR A 37 10.79 18.04 17.78
N GLY A 38 10.22 18.02 16.58
CA GLY A 38 10.09 19.21 15.73
C GLY A 38 9.22 20.31 16.36
N LEU A 39 8.13 19.95 17.04
CA LEU A 39 7.33 20.91 17.80
C LEU A 39 8.13 21.55 18.94
N LYS A 40 8.85 20.74 19.72
CA LYS A 40 9.68 21.23 20.83
C LYS A 40 10.78 22.17 20.33
N LEU A 41 11.53 21.79 19.29
CA LEU A 41 12.54 22.65 18.69
C LEU A 41 11.95 23.97 18.16
N GLY A 42 10.74 23.92 17.60
CA GLY A 42 10.02 25.11 17.15
C GLY A 42 9.63 26.05 18.29
N THR A 43 9.25 25.53 19.46
CA THR A 43 8.96 26.35 20.65
C THR A 43 10.21 26.98 21.25
N GLU A 44 11.36 26.30 21.18
CA GLU A 44 12.64 26.78 21.70
C GLU A 44 13.38 27.73 20.73
N SER A 45 12.85 27.95 19.52
CA SER A 45 13.47 28.81 18.48
C SER A 45 12.58 30.01 18.13
N PRO A 46 12.32 30.95 19.06
CA PRO A 46 11.44 32.08 18.80
C PRO A 46 11.97 32.93 17.63
N GLY A 47 11.08 33.22 16.66
CA GLY A 47 11.39 34.01 15.47
C GLY A 47 11.83 33.21 14.23
N ILE A 48 12.18 31.92 14.36
CA ILE A 48 12.52 31.05 13.22
C ILE A 48 11.35 30.08 12.98
N MET A 49 10.55 30.36 11.94
CA MET A 49 9.41 29.52 11.57
C MET A 49 9.53 28.99 10.14
N TYR A 50 9.77 27.69 10.02
CA TYR A 50 9.66 26.98 8.75
C TYR A 50 8.22 26.52 8.51
N SER A 51 7.34 27.49 8.23
CA SER A 51 5.89 27.29 8.11
C SER A 51 5.51 26.16 7.15
N SER A 52 6.18 26.08 6.01
CA SER A 52 5.98 25.06 4.98
C SER A 52 6.27 23.63 5.47
N HIS A 53 7.42 23.40 6.12
CA HIS A 53 7.80 22.08 6.65
C HIS A 53 6.91 21.70 7.84
N ARG A 54 6.64 22.66 8.75
CA ARG A 54 5.77 22.43 9.90
C ARG A 54 4.35 22.04 9.51
N ASN A 55 3.75 22.75 8.55
CA ASN A 55 2.37 22.49 8.12
C ASN A 55 2.24 21.12 7.45
N ILE A 56 3.20 20.75 6.59
CA ILE A 56 3.23 19.41 5.99
C ILE A 56 3.46 18.34 7.06
N GLY A 57 4.35 18.57 8.02
CA GLY A 57 4.60 17.66 9.15
C GLY A 57 3.35 17.41 9.99
N ILE A 58 2.56 18.44 10.30
CA ILE A 58 1.30 18.30 11.02
C ILE A 58 0.28 17.52 10.17
N ALA A 59 0.13 17.85 8.89
CA ALA A 59 -0.77 17.13 7.99
C ALA A 59 -0.39 15.65 7.87
N LEU A 60 0.91 15.35 7.78
CA LEU A 60 1.44 13.98 7.78
C LEU A 60 1.08 13.23 9.05
N PHE A 61 1.28 13.84 10.22
CA PHE A 61 0.95 13.22 11.49
C PHE A 61 -0.55 12.86 11.56
N VAL A 62 -1.42 13.79 11.18
CA VAL A 62 -2.88 13.55 11.14
C VAL A 62 -3.24 12.42 10.17
N LEU A 63 -2.74 12.47 8.94
CA LEU A 63 -3.04 11.45 7.92
C LEU A 63 -2.49 10.06 8.29
N ALA A 64 -1.27 10.00 8.84
CA ALA A 64 -0.68 8.75 9.31
C ALA A 64 -1.48 8.16 10.50
N THR A 65 -1.97 9.02 11.40
CA THR A 65 -2.85 8.60 12.50
C THR A 65 -4.14 7.98 11.97
N VAL A 66 -4.81 8.64 11.01
CA VAL A 66 -5.98 8.09 10.32
C VAL A 66 -5.67 6.73 9.69
N GLN A 67 -4.45 6.57 9.16
CA GLN A 67 -4.04 5.33 8.53
C GLN A 67 -3.80 4.19 9.52
N ILE A 68 -3.29 4.46 10.72
CA ILE A 68 -3.24 3.47 11.81
C ILE A 68 -4.65 3.07 12.24
N PHE A 69 -5.59 4.02 12.33
CA PHE A 69 -6.99 3.71 12.63
C PHE A 69 -7.68 2.85 11.55
N ALA A 70 -7.19 2.89 10.31
CA ALA A 70 -7.71 2.06 9.23
C ALA A 70 -7.62 0.55 9.54
N LEU A 71 -6.63 0.13 10.34
CA LEU A 71 -6.49 -1.26 10.80
C LEU A 71 -7.67 -1.70 11.67
N PHE A 72 -8.08 -0.85 12.62
CA PHE A 72 -9.19 -1.14 13.53
C PHE A 72 -10.55 -1.10 12.82
N LEU A 73 -10.69 -0.21 11.82
CA LEU A 73 -11.92 -0.05 11.03
C LEU A 73 -11.99 -0.99 9.82
N ARG A 74 -11.14 -2.02 9.76
CA ARG A 74 -11.03 -2.95 8.63
C ARG A 74 -12.32 -3.80 8.46
N PRO A 75 -13.15 -3.60 7.42
CA PRO A 75 -14.38 -4.36 7.23
C PRO A 75 -14.07 -5.79 6.76
N LYS A 76 -15.00 -6.72 7.03
CA LYS A 76 -14.97 -8.09 6.51
C LYS A 76 -14.99 -8.11 4.97
N LYS A 77 -14.41 -9.16 4.36
CA LYS A 77 -14.13 -9.25 2.91
C LYS A 77 -15.39 -9.19 2.03
N ASP A 78 -16.54 -9.58 2.58
CA ASP A 78 -17.87 -9.67 1.98
C ASP A 78 -18.70 -8.36 2.09
N HIS A 79 -18.23 -7.37 2.85
CA HIS A 79 -18.99 -6.15 3.11
C HIS A 79 -18.80 -5.09 2.01
N LYS A 80 -19.86 -4.39 1.58
CA LYS A 80 -19.80 -3.30 0.58
C LYS A 80 -18.82 -2.17 0.97
N TYR A 81 -18.73 -1.87 2.27
CA TYR A 81 -17.75 -0.91 2.81
C TYR A 81 -16.28 -1.30 2.62
N ARG A 82 -15.95 -2.56 2.31
CA ARG A 82 -14.59 -2.99 1.99
C ARG A 82 -14.03 -2.24 0.78
N PHE A 83 -14.88 -1.94 -0.20
CA PHE A 83 -14.49 -1.20 -1.40
C PHE A 83 -14.09 0.25 -1.06
N TYR A 84 -14.95 0.99 -0.37
CA TYR A 84 -14.66 2.35 0.11
C TYR A 84 -13.44 2.37 1.04
N TRP A 85 -13.34 1.36 1.92
CA TRP A 85 -12.19 1.20 2.79
C TRP A 85 -10.88 1.08 2.00
N ASN A 86 -10.87 0.28 0.95
CA ASN A 86 -9.69 0.16 0.09
C ASN A 86 -9.35 1.48 -0.60
N ILE A 87 -10.35 2.24 -1.09
CA ILE A 87 -10.11 3.52 -1.77
C ILE A 87 -9.46 4.51 -0.82
N TYR A 88 -10.08 4.78 0.34
CA TYR A 88 -9.53 5.77 1.26
C TYR A 88 -8.18 5.30 1.80
N HIS A 89 -8.04 4.02 2.17
CA HIS A 89 -6.80 3.51 2.73
C HIS A 89 -5.64 3.63 1.72
N HIS A 90 -5.85 3.27 0.45
CA HIS A 90 -4.78 3.44 -0.55
C HIS A 90 -4.54 4.91 -0.88
N GLY A 91 -5.59 5.72 -1.04
CA GLY A 91 -5.49 7.15 -1.34
C GLY A 91 -4.73 7.92 -0.26
N VAL A 92 -5.13 7.75 1.00
CA VAL A 92 -4.44 8.35 2.16
C VAL A 92 -3.02 7.81 2.28
N GLY A 93 -2.80 6.51 2.07
CA GLY A 93 -1.47 5.91 2.09
C GLY A 93 -0.52 6.53 1.06
N TYR A 94 -0.97 6.75 -0.18
CA TYR A 94 -0.18 7.43 -1.20
C TYR A 94 0.07 8.90 -0.87
N ALA A 95 -0.93 9.60 -0.32
CA ALA A 95 -0.76 10.97 0.12
C ALA A 95 0.31 11.08 1.22
N VAL A 96 0.29 10.19 2.23
CA VAL A 96 1.31 10.13 3.28
C VAL A 96 2.70 9.88 2.70
N LEU A 97 2.82 8.94 1.75
CA LEU A 97 4.10 8.66 1.08
C LEU A 97 4.67 9.89 0.37
N VAL A 98 3.86 10.54 -0.48
CA VAL A 98 4.29 11.71 -1.27
C VAL A 98 4.61 12.89 -0.37
N LEU A 99 3.72 13.22 0.57
CA LEU A 99 3.95 14.31 1.53
C LEU A 99 5.17 14.04 2.40
N GLY A 100 5.43 12.77 2.77
CA GLY A 100 6.59 12.36 3.55
C GLY A 100 7.90 12.67 2.84
N ILE A 101 7.99 12.27 1.56
CA ILE A 101 9.15 12.54 0.71
C ILE A 101 9.38 14.05 0.59
N LEU A 102 8.34 14.82 0.27
CA LEU A 102 8.42 16.28 0.16
C LEU A 102 8.83 16.93 1.48
N ASN A 103 8.33 16.43 2.61
CA ASN A 103 8.65 16.97 3.91
C ASN A 103 10.11 16.73 4.30
N VAL A 104 10.66 15.56 3.98
CA VAL A 104 12.09 15.25 4.19
C VAL A 104 12.97 16.15 3.32
N PHE A 105 12.62 16.36 2.05
CA PHE A 105 13.36 17.31 1.21
C PHE A 105 13.36 18.73 1.78
N LYS A 106 12.21 19.23 2.23
CA LYS A 106 12.16 20.52 2.94
C LYS A 106 13.00 20.52 4.20
N GLY A 107 13.03 19.41 4.95
CA GLY A 107 13.87 19.25 6.13
C GLY A 107 15.36 19.32 5.78
N PHE A 108 15.79 18.72 4.67
CA PHE A 108 17.16 18.86 4.17
C PHE A 108 17.50 20.29 3.78
N ASP A 109 16.58 21.01 3.14
CA ASP A 109 16.82 22.40 2.76
C ASP A 109 16.90 23.32 3.99
N ILE A 110 16.25 22.95 5.11
CA ILE A 110 16.34 23.66 6.41
C ILE A 110 17.66 23.37 7.11
N LEU A 111 18.01 22.09 7.26
CA LEU A 111 19.20 21.66 8.00
C LEU A 111 20.49 21.89 7.20
N ASN A 112 20.37 22.02 5.88
CA ASN A 112 21.45 22.13 4.91
C ASN A 112 22.63 21.16 5.17
N PRO A 113 22.37 19.84 5.29
CA PRO A 113 23.41 18.88 5.59
C PRO A 113 24.29 18.59 4.36
N ASP A 114 25.40 17.89 4.58
CA ASP A 114 26.27 17.43 3.50
C ASP A 114 25.48 16.73 2.38
N ARG A 115 25.84 17.02 1.12
CA ARG A 115 25.20 16.48 -0.09
C ARG A 115 25.08 14.95 -0.08
N LYS A 116 25.98 14.24 0.61
CA LYS A 116 25.97 12.78 0.75
C LYS A 116 24.68 12.26 1.37
N TRP A 117 24.08 12.97 2.34
CA TRP A 117 22.86 12.53 3.01
C TRP A 117 21.62 12.65 2.12
N LYS A 118 21.49 13.79 1.41
CA LYS A 118 20.41 14.00 0.43
C LYS A 118 20.51 12.99 -0.72
N LEU A 119 21.72 12.69 -1.18
CA LEU A 119 21.98 11.71 -2.23
C LEU A 119 21.68 10.27 -1.76
N ALA A 120 22.12 9.89 -0.56
CA ALA A 120 21.81 8.57 0.02
C ALA A 120 20.30 8.36 0.14
N TYR A 121 19.55 9.35 0.65
CA TYR A 121 18.09 9.30 0.74
C TYR A 121 17.44 9.11 -0.63
N MET A 122 17.89 9.85 -1.65
CA MET A 122 17.38 9.73 -3.02
C MET A 122 17.63 8.34 -3.62
N ILE A 123 18.83 7.77 -3.42
CA ILE A 123 19.15 6.41 -3.88
C ILE A 123 18.21 5.40 -3.22
N ILE A 124 17.98 5.50 -1.91
CA ILE A 124 17.08 4.59 -1.18
C ILE A 124 15.66 4.65 -1.76
N ILE A 125 15.12 5.85 -2.01
CA ILE A 125 13.78 6.00 -2.61
C ILE A 125 13.72 5.37 -3.99
N ILE A 126 14.71 5.64 -4.86
CA ILE A 126 14.75 5.10 -6.22
C ILE A 126 14.83 3.58 -6.18
N ALA A 127 15.66 3.01 -5.31
CA ALA A 127 15.78 1.56 -5.14
C ALA A 127 14.44 0.94 -4.67
N LEU A 128 13.78 1.53 -3.67
CA LEU A 128 12.47 1.06 -3.21
C LEU A 128 11.40 1.17 -4.31
N GLY A 129 11.41 2.26 -5.08
CA GLY A 129 10.53 2.43 -6.23
C GLY A 129 10.76 1.38 -7.31
N ALA A 130 12.03 1.10 -7.65
CA ALA A 130 12.40 0.08 -8.62
C ALA A 130 11.98 -1.33 -8.16
N ILE A 131 12.20 -1.67 -6.89
CA ILE A 131 11.73 -2.94 -6.30
C ILE A 131 10.21 -3.04 -6.39
N SER A 132 9.49 -1.97 -6.06
CA SER A 132 8.01 -1.95 -6.17
C SER A 132 7.54 -2.18 -7.61
N LEU A 133 8.20 -1.56 -8.60
CA LEU A 133 7.85 -1.74 -10.02
C LEU A 133 8.18 -3.15 -10.52
N LEU A 134 9.29 -3.74 -10.07
CA LEU A 134 9.65 -5.12 -10.40
C LEU A 134 8.63 -6.12 -9.85
N LEU A 135 8.24 -5.97 -8.58
CA LEU A 135 7.22 -6.81 -7.96
C LEU A 135 5.86 -6.68 -8.66
N GLU A 136 5.51 -5.46 -9.09
CA GLU A 136 4.32 -5.21 -9.90
C GLU A 136 4.41 -5.96 -11.23
N ALA A 137 5.51 -5.79 -11.98
CA ALA A 137 5.72 -6.43 -13.28
C ALA A 137 5.64 -7.97 -13.20
N ILE A 138 6.29 -8.58 -12.19
CA ILE A 138 6.22 -10.04 -11.96
C ILE A 138 4.77 -10.47 -11.72
N THR A 139 4.02 -9.71 -10.91
CA THR A 139 2.60 -10.00 -10.65
C THR A 139 1.78 -9.96 -11.93
N TRP A 140 1.99 -8.97 -12.80
CA TRP A 140 1.32 -8.88 -14.10
C TRP A 140 1.64 -10.08 -15.00
N VAL A 141 2.90 -10.49 -15.07
CA VAL A 141 3.32 -11.68 -15.84
C VAL A 141 2.63 -12.94 -15.32
N VAL A 142 2.56 -13.14 -14.00
CA VAL A 142 1.89 -14.29 -13.39
C VAL A 142 0.38 -14.29 -13.68
N ILE A 143 -0.28 -13.14 -13.56
CA ILE A 143 -1.71 -13.01 -13.85
C ILE A 143 -2.00 -13.30 -15.33
N LEU A 144 -1.19 -12.77 -16.25
CA LEU A 144 -1.33 -13.00 -17.69
C LEU A 144 -1.10 -14.48 -18.03
N LYS A 145 -0.07 -15.13 -17.47
CA LYS A 145 0.16 -16.57 -17.64
C LYS A 145 -1.01 -17.41 -17.12
N ARG A 146 -1.58 -17.08 -15.96
CA ARG A 146 -2.79 -17.77 -15.42
C ARG A 146 -4.02 -17.58 -16.31
N LYS A 147 -4.21 -16.39 -16.89
CA LYS A 147 -5.32 -16.13 -17.82
C LYS A 147 -5.15 -16.93 -19.12
N SER A 148 -3.93 -17.00 -19.64
CA SER A 148 -3.59 -17.79 -20.83
C SER A 148 -3.76 -19.31 -20.60
N GLY A 149 -3.29 -19.85 -19.48
CA GLY A 149 -3.46 -21.27 -19.14
C GLY A 149 -4.91 -21.71 -18.91
N LYS A 150 -5.80 -20.80 -18.46
CA LYS A 150 -7.24 -21.07 -18.34
C LYS A 150 -7.96 -21.07 -19.71
N SER A 151 -7.42 -20.36 -20.69
CA SER A 151 -7.95 -20.30 -22.06
C SER A 151 -7.54 -21.51 -22.91
N ASN A 152 -6.44 -22.19 -22.57
CA ASN A 152 -5.93 -23.35 -23.29
C ASN A 152 -6.45 -24.71 -22.79
N LYS A 153 -7.43 -24.74 -21.88
CA LYS A 153 -8.18 -25.98 -21.65
C LYS A 153 -9.21 -26.14 -22.78
N PRO A 154 -9.15 -27.22 -23.59
CA PRO A 154 -10.26 -27.55 -24.45
C PRO A 154 -11.50 -27.72 -23.57
N TYR A 155 -12.65 -27.23 -24.05
CA TYR A 155 -13.92 -27.73 -23.52
C TYR A 155 -13.94 -29.24 -23.81
N ASP A 156 -13.61 -30.06 -22.82
CA ASP A 156 -13.89 -31.48 -22.89
C ASP A 156 -15.40 -31.63 -22.96
N GLY A 157 -15.85 -31.95 -24.18
CA GLY A 157 -17.25 -32.21 -24.48
C GLY A 157 -17.73 -33.39 -23.65
N TYR A 158 -18.70 -33.13 -22.79
CA TYR A 158 -19.53 -34.19 -22.23
C TYR A 158 -20.76 -34.35 -23.11
N ASN A 159 -20.63 -35.15 -24.16
CA ASN A 159 -21.77 -35.75 -24.84
C ASN A 159 -21.33 -37.06 -25.50
N ASN A 160 -21.78 -38.22 -24.99
CA ASN A 160 -22.81 -39.04 -25.65
C ASN A 160 -23.01 -40.39 -24.93
N GLY A 161 -24.24 -40.90 -24.89
CA GLY A 161 -24.52 -42.26 -24.41
C GLY A 161 -26.00 -42.60 -24.25
N GLN A 162 -26.74 -42.63 -25.36
CA GLN A 162 -28.14 -43.08 -25.52
C GLN A 162 -28.49 -44.41 -24.82
N GLY A 163 -29.76 -44.52 -24.37
CA GLY A 163 -30.43 -45.82 -24.20
C GLY A 163 -31.79 -45.74 -23.50
N GLY A 164 -32.89 -45.58 -24.25
CA GLY A 164 -34.24 -45.80 -23.71
C GLY A 164 -35.37 -45.11 -24.47
N ARG A 165 -35.79 -45.70 -25.58
CA ARG A 165 -37.01 -45.37 -26.33
C ARG A 165 -38.28 -45.74 -25.53
N GLN A 166 -39.33 -44.91 -25.70
CA GLN A 166 -40.76 -45.27 -25.86
C GLN A 166 -41.55 -45.84 -24.67
N ASN A 167 -42.56 -45.11 -24.16
CA ASN A 167 -44.00 -45.24 -24.51
C ASN A 167 -44.96 -44.54 -23.52
N LEU A 168 -46.16 -44.26 -24.03
CA LEU A 168 -47.34 -43.59 -23.47
C LEU A 168 -48.06 -44.30 -22.30
N ALA A 169 -48.95 -43.53 -21.66
CA ALA A 169 -50.08 -43.88 -20.77
C ALA A 169 -49.66 -44.35 -19.35
N THR A 170 -50.25 -43.87 -18.25
CA THR A 170 -51.66 -43.50 -17.94
C THR A 170 -51.69 -42.38 -16.91
#